data_AF-A0A453AH33-F1
#
_entry.id   AF-A0A453AH33-F1
#
_cell.length_a   1.000
_cell.length_b   1.000
_cell.length_c   1.000
_cell.angle_alpha   90.00
_cell.angle_beta   90.00
_cell.angle_gamma   90.00
#
_symmetry.space_group_name_H-M   'P 1'
#
loop_
_entity.id
_entity.type
_entity.pdbx_description
1 polymer ?
#
loop_
_entity_poly.entity_id
_entity_poly.type
_entity_poly.pdbx_seq_one_letter_code
_entity_poly.pdbx_strand_id
1 'polypeptide(L)' 'MFRVKDPKVSLDFYSRVMGMSLLKRLDFPEMKFSLYFLGYEVRVS' A
#
# COMPACT_ATOMS: atom_id res chain seq x y z
N MET A 1 -11.35 -3.14 1.84
CA MET A 1 -10.66 -2.23 0.89
C MET A 1 -10.99 -0.80 1.30
N PHE A 2 -9.97 0.00 1.61
CA PHE A 2 -10.15 1.38 2.06
C PHE A 2 -9.75 2.37 0.95
N ARG A 3 -10.49 3.46 0.81
CA ARG A 3 -10.11 4.59 -0.06
C ARG A 3 -9.29 5.57 0.78
N VAL A 4 -8.20 6.06 0.22
CA VAL A 4 -7.29 6.98 0.90
C VAL A 4 -7.13 8.25 0.06
N LYS A 5 -6.99 9.40 0.74
CA LYS A 5 -6.87 10.70 0.07
C LYS A 5 -5.49 10.92 -0.53
N ASP A 6 -4.44 10.64 0.25
CA ASP A 6 -3.04 10.73 -0.19
C ASP A 6 -2.35 9.39 0.09
N PRO A 7 -1.96 8.64 -0.96
CA PRO A 7 -1.30 7.36 -0.78
C PRO A 7 0.05 7.51 -0.09
N LYS A 8 0.76 8.64 -0.18
CA LYS A 8 2.07 8.81 0.46
C LYS A 8 1.95 8.77 1.99
N VAL A 9 0.97 9.49 2.54
CA VAL A 9 0.70 9.52 3.98
C VAL A 9 0.28 8.14 4.49
N SER A 10 -0.59 7.45 3.75
CA SER A 10 -1.05 6.12 4.16
C SER A 10 0.05 5.06 4.05
N LEU A 11 0.83 5.05 2.96
CA LEU A 11 1.95 4.11 2.79
C LEU A 11 2.99 4.27 3.90
N ASP A 12 3.30 5.52 4.27
CA ASP A 12 4.20 5.83 5.36
C ASP A 12 3.72 5.27 6.71
N PHE A 13 2.44 5.48 7.04
CA PHE A 13 1.84 4.94 8.25
C PHE A 13 1.85 3.41 8.27
N TYR A 14 1.35 2.77 7.22
CA TYR A 14 1.28 1.30 7.17
C TYR A 14 2.67 0.65 7.15
N SER A 15 3.67 1.31 6.56
CA SER A 15 5.05 0.79 6.55
C SER A 15 5.80 1.06 7.85
N ARG A 16 5.90 2.31 8.29
CA ARG A 16 6.74 2.68 9.44
C ARG A 16 6.09 2.40 10.79
N VAL A 17 4.78 2.60 10.91
CA VAL A 17 4.07 2.44 12.19
C VAL A 17 3.55 1.03 12.35
N MET A 18 2.93 0.48 11.29
CA MET A 18 2.37 -0.87 11.34
C MET A 18 3.36 -1.96 10.92
N GLY A 19 4.49 -1.64 10.28
CA GLY A 19 5.49 -2.64 9.87
C GLY A 19 5.09 -3.48 8.65
N MET A 20 4.14 -3.01 7.82
CA MET A 20 3.74 -3.69 6.59
C MET A 20 4.66 -3.33 5.42
N SER A 21 4.76 -4.24 4.46
CA SER A 21 5.45 -4.00 3.18
C SER A 21 4.44 -3.72 2.06
N LEU A 22 4.83 -2.89 1.10
CA LEU A 22 4.08 -2.76 -0.16
C LEU A 22 4.30 -4.03 -0.99
N LEU A 23 3.26 -4.85 -1.11
CA LEU A 23 3.30 -6.12 -1.83
C LEU A 23 3.08 -5.93 -3.32
N LYS A 24 2.16 -5.04 -3.69
CA LYS A 24 1.82 -4.78 -5.09
C LYS A 24 1.23 -3.39 -5.26
N ARG A 25 1.57 -2.76 -6.37
CA ARG A 25 0.91 -1.54 -6.86
C ARG A 25 0.34 -1.82 -8.24
N LEU A 26 -0.91 -1.41 -8.46
CA LEU A 26 -1.55 -1.44 -9.77
C LEU A 26 -2.02 -0.02 -10.09
N ASP A 27 -1.61 0.51 -11.22
CA ASP A 27 -2.03 1.83 -11.69
C ASP A 27 -2.99 1.67 -12.88
N PHE A 28 -4.10 2.38 -12.86
CA PHE A 28 -5.11 2.39 -13.92
C PHE A 28 -5.31 3.82 -14.42
N PRO A 29 -4.45 4.33 -15.33
CA PRO A 29 -4.46 5.73 -15.76
C PRO A 29 -5.77 6.17 -16.41
N GLU A 30 -6.34 5.32 -17.27
CA GLU A 30 -7.61 5.60 -17.96
C GLU A 30 -8.77 5.79 -16.96
N MET A 31 -8.77 5.01 -15.89
CA MET A 31 -9.77 5.08 -14.82
C MET A 31 -9.39 6.05 -13.69
N LYS A 32 -8.22 6.68 -13.78
CA LYS A 32 -7.70 7.69 -12.83
C LYS A 32 -7.60 7.21 -11.38
N PHE A 33 -7.19 5.96 -11.15
CA PHE A 33 -6.91 5.47 -9.79
C PHE A 33 -5.74 4.48 -9.73
N SER A 34 -5.26 4.24 -8.51
CA SER A 34 -4.25 3.22 -8.21
C SER A 34 -4.70 2.35 -7.03
N LEU A 35 -4.27 1.09 -7.01
CA LEU A 35 -4.44 0.16 -5.90
C LEU A 35 -3.08 -0.13 -5.27
N TYR A 36 -3.05 -0.12 -3.94
CA TYR A 36 -1.87 -0.45 -3.14
C TYR A 36 -2.22 -1.62 -2.23
N PHE A 37 -1.53 -2.74 -2.42
CA PHE A 37 -1.67 -3.93 -1.59
C PHE A 37 -0.53 -3.93 -0.57
N LEU A 38 -0.89 -3.83 0.71
CA LEU A 38 0.06 -3.89 1.81
C LEU A 38 -0.24 -5.10 2.69
N GLY A 39 0.80 -5.67 3.28
CA GLY A 39 0.68 -6.76 4.23
C GLY A 39 2.00 -7.12 4.86
N TYR A 40 1.95 -8.07 5.78
CA TYR A 40 3.14 -8.62 6.43
C TYR A 40 3.73 -9.71 5.56
N GLU A 41 5.00 -9.54 5.20
CA GLU A 41 5.77 -10.59 4.57
C GLU A 41 6.24 -11.56 5.66
N VAL A 42 5.93 -12.85 5.50
CA VAL A 42 6.55 -13.88 6.33
C VAL A 42 7.98 -14.04 5.86
N ARG A 43 8.90 -13.31 6.49
CA ARG A 43 10.33 -13.56 6.31
C ARG A 43 10.65 -14.87 7.01
N VAL A 44 10.86 -15.92 6.22
CA VAL A 44 11.49 -17.14 6.73
C VAL A 44 12.96 -16.78 6.95
N SER A 45 13.34 -16.71 8.22
CA SER A 45 14.74 -16.58 8.66
C SER A 45 15.58 -17.78 8.25
#